data_AF-A0A1I7SX66-F1
#
_entry.id   AF-A0A1I7SX66-F1
#
_cell.length_a   1.000
_cell.length_b   1.000
_cell.length_c   1.000
_cell.angle_alpha   90.00
_cell.angle_beta   90.00
_cell.angle_gamma   90.00
#
_symmetry.space_group_name_H-M   'P 1'
#
loop_
_entity.id
_entity.type
_entity.pdbx_description
1 polymer ?
#
loop_
_entity_poly.entity_id
_entity_poly.type
_entity_poly.pdbx_seq_one_letter_code
_entity_poly.pdbx_strand_id
1 'polypeptide(L)'
;MFIAIYDHVPELRAKHKRTPSLQKKLTAEQKSLIDPAVEKVELETNWCSDVVQIFWKQSIYPAAIGLALMYFTVLGFDGIPISYGKANGLPDDLLGLLKGAASLLGIIGALAYTQLEQGIGLKKTAFVGMSIQQMSNVFCIFSLFAAGTLFAPGEYWSSFTAESWLSNFRSTFSIERAAKIPLNGTEVSDEDDLMSGIDWYSFKVHGHPMYSIFLFFIGVTVARVGVWIADLAITQLMQENVLETERLTVFGVHNAICQFFSLLKDILVILFPDPKIFGAFVLLSIMSVMAAYLHYIYYMWRTRGLDDVETVASDTADLDVIEELKIPDDVLISRP
;
A
#
# COMPACT_ATOMS: atom_id res chain seq x y z
N MET A 1 -3.24 22.60 10.63
CA MET A 1 -3.12 22.86 9.17
C MET A 1 -4.47 22.71 8.45
N PHE A 2 -5.19 21.60 8.62
CA PHE A 2 -6.52 21.41 8.00
C PHE A 2 -7.61 22.44 8.41
N ILE A 3 -7.64 22.89 9.67
CA ILE A 3 -8.62 23.91 10.13
C ILE A 3 -8.33 25.29 9.49
N ALA A 4 -7.06 25.63 9.31
CA ALA A 4 -6.67 26.93 8.74
C ALA A 4 -6.97 27.05 7.23
N ILE A 5 -7.03 25.94 6.50
CA ILE A 5 -7.42 25.92 5.07
C ILE A 5 -8.94 26.06 4.93
N TYR A 6 -9.70 25.45 5.85
CA TYR A 6 -11.17 25.50 5.86
C TYR A 6 -11.71 26.92 6.05
N ASP A 7 -11.01 27.75 6.84
CA ASP A 7 -11.45 29.11 7.17
C ASP A 7 -11.10 30.17 6.10
N HIS A 8 -10.21 29.85 5.15
CA HIS A 8 -9.70 30.82 4.16
C HIS A 8 -10.39 30.79 2.79
N VAL A 9 -11.22 29.80 2.50
CA VAL A 9 -11.91 29.66 1.20
C VAL A 9 -13.42 29.90 1.37
N PRO A 10 -13.95 31.10 1.07
CA PRO A 10 -15.38 31.39 1.24
C PRO A 10 -16.30 30.53 0.37
N GLU A 11 -15.77 29.92 -0.69
CA GLU A 11 -16.49 28.99 -1.58
C GLU A 11 -16.85 27.67 -0.88
N LEU A 12 -16.07 27.23 0.12
CA LEU A 12 -16.38 26.05 0.94
C LEU A 12 -17.48 26.33 1.99
N ARG A 13 -17.82 27.60 2.24
CA ARG A 13 -18.88 28.01 3.17
C ARG A 13 -20.28 27.94 2.55
N ALA A 14 -20.36 28.02 1.22
CA ALA A 14 -21.61 28.10 0.49
C ALA A 14 -22.18 26.71 0.20
N LYS A 15 -23.13 26.26 1.02
CA LYS A 15 -24.03 25.17 0.64
C LYS A 15 -24.77 25.60 -0.63
N HIS A 16 -24.46 24.99 -1.78
CA HIS A 16 -25.13 25.25 -3.05
C HIS A 16 -26.66 25.11 -2.88
N LYS A 17 -27.37 26.24 -2.79
CA LYS A 17 -28.85 26.26 -2.74
C LYS A 17 -29.37 25.92 -4.13
N ARG A 18 -29.56 24.62 -4.39
CA ARG A 18 -30.33 24.13 -5.54
C ARG A 18 -31.75 24.70 -5.43
N THR A 19 -32.19 25.49 -6.40
CA THR A 19 -33.54 26.08 -6.45
C THR A 19 -34.60 24.96 -6.42
N PRO A 20 -35.44 24.80 -5.37
CA PRO A 20 -36.15 23.54 -5.11
C PRO A 20 -37.59 23.47 -5.65
N SER A 21 -38.06 24.38 -6.49
CA SER A 21 -39.52 24.55 -6.68
C SER A 21 -40.15 23.73 -7.81
N LEU A 22 -39.44 23.44 -8.91
CA LEU A 22 -40.01 22.65 -10.03
C LEU A 22 -39.67 21.16 -9.95
N GLN A 23 -38.43 20.82 -9.63
CA GLN A 23 -37.97 19.43 -9.55
C GLN A 23 -38.69 18.69 -8.40
N LYS A 24 -38.93 19.37 -7.29
CA LYS A 24 -39.62 18.82 -6.11
C LYS A 24 -41.09 18.48 -6.36
N LYS A 25 -41.74 19.10 -7.37
CA LYS A 25 -43.13 18.75 -7.75
C LYS A 25 -43.17 17.50 -8.63
N LEU A 26 -42.27 17.40 -9.62
CA LEU A 26 -42.14 16.21 -10.48
C LEU A 26 -41.69 14.96 -9.68
N THR A 27 -40.78 15.12 -8.73
CA THR A 27 -40.28 14.00 -7.91
C THR A 27 -41.25 13.60 -6.79
N ALA A 28 -42.11 14.50 -6.30
CA ALA A 28 -43.08 14.18 -5.24
C ALA A 28 -44.23 13.30 -5.75
N GLU A 29 -44.64 13.48 -7.01
CA GLU A 29 -45.67 12.65 -7.64
C GLU A 29 -45.13 11.23 -7.90
N GLN A 30 -43.88 11.10 -8.35
CA GLN A 30 -43.19 9.81 -8.53
C GLN A 30 -42.82 9.09 -7.21
N LYS A 31 -42.40 9.82 -6.17
CA LYS A 31 -42.06 9.25 -4.85
C LYS A 31 -43.25 8.71 -4.06
N SER A 32 -44.48 9.05 -4.44
CA SER A 32 -45.69 8.58 -3.73
C SER A 32 -46.00 7.09 -3.97
N LEU A 33 -45.36 6.48 -4.98
CA LEU A 33 -45.61 5.11 -5.42
C LEU A 33 -44.56 4.09 -4.94
N ILE A 34 -43.46 4.54 -4.34
CA ILE A 34 -42.31 3.70 -3.99
C ILE A 34 -42.18 3.65 -2.47
N ASP A 35 -42.10 2.44 -1.91
CA ASP A 35 -41.88 2.24 -0.48
C ASP A 35 -40.55 2.90 -0.07
N PRO A 36 -40.54 3.84 0.89
CA PRO A 36 -39.33 4.57 1.29
C PRO A 36 -38.23 3.65 1.84
N ALA A 37 -38.57 2.45 2.32
CA ALA A 37 -37.57 1.45 2.73
C ALA A 37 -36.84 0.83 1.52
N VAL A 38 -37.56 0.58 0.42
CA VAL A 38 -36.99 0.04 -0.83
C VAL A 38 -36.16 1.10 -1.55
N GLU A 39 -36.63 2.35 -1.62
CA GLU A 39 -35.87 3.46 -2.21
C GLU A 39 -34.55 3.68 -1.47
N LYS A 40 -34.55 3.64 -0.13
CA LYS A 40 -33.33 3.82 0.67
C LYS A 40 -32.33 2.69 0.44
N VAL A 41 -32.79 1.44 0.35
CA VAL A 41 -31.93 0.29 0.07
C VAL A 41 -31.40 0.33 -1.37
N GLU A 42 -32.22 0.66 -2.37
CA GLU A 42 -31.76 0.79 -3.77
C GLU A 42 -30.77 1.94 -3.96
N LEU A 43 -31.00 3.10 -3.32
CA LEU A 43 -30.04 4.22 -3.36
C LEU A 43 -28.72 3.85 -2.69
N GLU A 44 -28.74 3.16 -1.55
CA GLU A 44 -27.52 2.73 -0.86
C GLU A 44 -26.78 1.62 -1.66
N THR A 45 -27.51 0.73 -2.33
CA THR A 45 -26.93 -0.35 -3.13
C THR A 45 -26.29 0.18 -4.42
N ASN A 46 -26.95 1.12 -5.11
CA ASN A 46 -26.43 1.75 -6.33
C ASN A 46 -25.25 2.70 -6.03
N TRP A 47 -25.28 3.38 -4.89
CA TRP A 47 -24.21 4.30 -4.49
C TRP A 47 -22.84 3.62 -4.37
N CYS A 48 -22.78 2.42 -3.78
CA CYS A 48 -21.53 1.65 -3.69
C CYS A 48 -20.99 1.28 -5.08
N SER A 49 -21.87 0.87 -6.00
CA SER A 49 -21.50 0.58 -7.39
C SER A 49 -21.00 1.82 -8.11
N ASP A 50 -21.65 2.97 -7.93
CA ASP A 50 -21.29 4.23 -8.56
C ASP A 50 -19.92 4.74 -8.09
N VAL A 51 -19.65 4.65 -6.78
CA VAL A 51 -18.36 5.06 -6.16
C VAL A 51 -17.20 4.20 -6.67
N VAL A 52 -17.40 2.88 -6.76
CA VAL A 52 -16.41 1.96 -7.31
C VAL A 52 -16.22 2.20 -8.80
N GLN A 53 -17.29 2.49 -9.54
CA GLN A 53 -17.20 2.81 -10.96
C GLN A 53 -16.40 4.09 -11.22
N ILE A 54 -16.57 5.12 -10.37
CA ILE A 54 -15.77 6.35 -10.44
C ILE A 54 -14.28 6.05 -10.28
N PHE A 55 -13.91 5.16 -9.35
CA PHE A 55 -12.53 4.74 -9.15
C PHE A 55 -11.95 4.04 -10.40
N TRP A 56 -12.67 3.08 -10.98
CA TRP A 56 -12.19 2.33 -12.17
C TRP A 56 -12.09 3.18 -13.44
N LYS A 57 -12.84 4.27 -13.52
CA LYS A 57 -12.76 5.22 -14.65
C LYS A 57 -11.49 6.07 -14.63
N GLN A 58 -10.85 6.25 -13.47
CA GLN A 58 -9.66 7.09 -13.35
C GLN A 58 -8.47 6.50 -14.14
N SER A 59 -7.70 7.33 -14.84
CA SER A 59 -6.49 6.88 -15.56
C SER A 59 -5.45 6.25 -14.62
N ILE A 60 -5.40 6.73 -13.37
CA ILE A 60 -4.45 6.31 -12.33
C ILE A 60 -4.81 4.98 -11.63
N TYR A 61 -5.98 4.39 -11.90
CA TYR A 61 -6.43 3.19 -11.19
C TYR A 61 -5.39 2.05 -11.14
N PRO A 62 -4.58 1.75 -12.19
CA PRO A 62 -3.67 0.61 -12.11
C PRO A 62 -2.54 0.87 -11.11
N ALA A 63 -2.02 2.11 -11.04
CA ALA A 63 -1.03 2.46 -10.04
C ALA A 63 -1.61 2.42 -8.61
N ALA A 64 -2.86 2.87 -8.44
CA ALA A 64 -3.56 2.82 -7.16
C ALA A 64 -3.82 1.37 -6.69
N ILE A 65 -4.23 0.47 -7.59
CA ILE A 65 -4.35 -0.96 -7.28
C ILE A 65 -2.98 -1.57 -6.97
N GLY A 66 -1.94 -1.19 -7.71
CA GLY A 66 -0.57 -1.61 -7.41
C GLY A 66 -0.14 -1.22 -6.01
N LEU A 67 -0.34 0.04 -5.62
CA LEU A 67 -0.06 0.48 -4.25
C LEU A 67 -0.87 -0.31 -3.22
N ALA A 68 -2.15 -0.57 -3.47
CA ALA A 68 -2.97 -1.37 -2.56
C ALA A 68 -2.47 -2.82 -2.42
N LEU A 69 -1.94 -3.43 -3.48
CA LEU A 69 -1.30 -4.75 -3.41
C LEU A 69 -0.03 -4.75 -2.55
N MET A 70 0.67 -3.62 -2.43
CA MET A 70 1.82 -3.50 -1.51
C MET A 70 1.40 -3.60 -0.04
N TYR A 71 0.15 -3.27 0.30
CA TYR A 71 -0.37 -3.44 1.66
C TYR A 71 -0.60 -4.91 2.02
N PHE A 72 -0.74 -5.80 1.03
CA PHE A 72 -0.70 -7.24 1.24
C PHE A 72 0.76 -7.72 1.36
N THR A 73 1.43 -7.37 2.46
CA THR A 73 2.81 -7.79 2.71
C THR A 73 3.10 -8.04 4.18
N VAL A 74 3.67 -9.22 4.49
CA VAL A 74 4.21 -9.50 5.84
C VAL A 74 5.58 -8.85 6.06
N LEU A 75 6.10 -8.08 5.10
CA LEU A 75 7.43 -7.46 5.16
C LEU A 75 7.40 -6.04 5.74
N GLY A 76 6.35 -5.68 6.48
CA GLY A 76 6.11 -4.32 6.95
C GLY A 76 6.86 -3.89 8.21
N PHE A 77 7.91 -4.62 8.65
CA PHE A 77 8.58 -4.49 9.98
C PHE A 77 7.59 -4.16 11.11
N ASP A 78 6.44 -4.83 11.08
CA ASP A 78 5.35 -4.74 12.05
C ASP A 78 5.46 -5.90 13.06
N GLY A 79 4.39 -6.19 13.81
CA GLY A 79 4.40 -7.26 14.80
C GLY A 79 4.69 -8.65 14.23
N ILE A 80 4.45 -8.87 12.93
CA ILE A 80 4.55 -10.19 12.29
C ILE A 80 6.03 -10.60 12.04
N PRO A 81 6.88 -9.81 11.35
CA PRO A 81 8.31 -10.07 11.29
C PRO A 81 8.97 -10.15 12.66
N ILE A 82 8.58 -9.29 13.59
CA ILE A 82 9.16 -9.27 14.94
C ILE A 82 8.85 -10.56 15.69
N SER A 83 7.60 -11.05 15.62
CA SER A 83 7.24 -12.33 16.23
C SER A 83 7.96 -13.51 15.57
N TYR A 84 8.17 -13.47 14.26
CA TYR A 84 9.00 -14.45 13.57
C TYR A 84 10.47 -14.39 14.01
N GLY A 85 11.05 -13.20 14.17
CA GLY A 85 12.39 -13.01 14.72
C GLY A 85 12.52 -13.57 16.13
N LYS A 86 11.51 -13.34 16.98
CA LYS A 86 11.44 -13.92 18.33
C LYS A 86 11.31 -15.45 18.31
N ALA A 87 10.56 -16.01 17.36
CA ALA A 87 10.49 -17.45 17.15
C ALA A 87 11.83 -18.07 16.69
N ASN A 88 12.72 -17.28 16.07
CA ASN A 88 14.10 -17.66 15.76
C ASN A 88 15.07 -17.45 16.94
N GLY A 89 14.58 -17.01 18.11
CA GLY A 89 15.37 -16.77 19.31
C GLY A 89 16.14 -15.44 19.34
N LEU A 90 15.77 -14.47 18.49
CA LEU A 90 16.36 -13.14 18.58
C LEU A 90 15.86 -12.40 19.83
N PRO A 91 16.74 -11.65 20.53
CA PRO A 91 16.39 -10.90 21.73
C PRO A 91 15.56 -9.66 21.37
N ASP A 92 14.73 -9.22 22.31
CA ASP A 92 13.80 -8.11 22.09
C ASP A 92 14.54 -6.78 21.80
N ASP A 93 15.70 -6.55 22.42
CA ASP A 93 16.52 -5.34 22.22
C ASP A 93 17.05 -5.21 20.78
N LEU A 94 17.52 -6.33 20.20
CA LEU A 94 18.02 -6.35 18.83
C LEU A 94 16.90 -6.10 17.83
N LEU A 95 15.73 -6.72 18.06
CA LEU A 95 14.54 -6.49 17.23
C LEU A 95 14.08 -5.03 17.32
N GLY A 96 14.16 -4.43 18.51
CA GLY A 96 13.92 -3.00 18.73
C GLY A 96 14.90 -2.10 17.96
N LEU A 97 16.19 -2.43 18.00
CA LEU A 97 17.24 -1.69 17.28
C LEU A 97 17.02 -1.75 15.75
N LEU A 98 16.78 -2.95 15.21
CA LEU A 98 16.53 -3.14 13.78
C LEU A 98 15.26 -2.39 13.33
N LYS A 99 14.21 -2.38 14.17
CA LYS A 99 13.00 -1.58 13.92
C LYS A 99 13.31 -0.07 13.91
N GLY A 100 14.15 0.39 14.82
CA GLY A 100 14.65 1.77 14.85
C GLY A 100 15.39 2.14 13.57
N ALA A 101 16.30 1.27 13.10
CA ALA A 101 17.02 1.45 11.84
C ALA A 101 16.07 1.50 10.63
N ALA A 102 15.06 0.63 10.60
CA ALA A 102 14.01 0.64 9.58
C ALA A 102 13.23 1.97 9.56
N SER A 103 12.90 2.51 10.74
CA SER A 103 12.25 3.83 10.83
C SER A 103 13.14 4.96 10.29
N LEU A 104 14.43 4.94 10.59
CA LEU A 104 15.39 5.92 10.07
C LEU A 104 15.49 5.85 8.54
N LEU A 105 15.59 4.65 7.98
CA LEU A 105 15.60 4.45 6.53
C LEU A 105 14.29 4.86 5.86
N GLY A 106 13.13 4.72 6.53
CA GLY A 106 11.86 5.26 6.06
C GLY A 106 11.89 6.79 5.94
N ILE A 107 12.42 7.49 6.96
CA ILE A 107 12.60 8.95 6.92
C ILE A 107 13.57 9.35 5.79
N ILE A 108 14.67 8.62 5.62
CA ILE A 108 15.61 8.85 4.51
C ILE A 108 14.90 8.65 3.17
N GLY A 109 14.04 7.64 3.02
CA GLY A 109 13.21 7.45 1.84
C GLY A 109 12.28 8.63 1.56
N ALA A 110 11.65 9.19 2.59
CA ALA A 110 10.80 10.38 2.46
C ALA A 110 11.58 11.62 1.97
N LEU A 111 12.79 11.81 2.49
CA LEU A 111 13.66 12.90 2.05
C LEU A 111 14.16 12.67 0.61
N ALA A 112 14.55 11.43 0.30
CA ALA A 112 14.98 11.04 -1.04
C ALA A 112 13.87 11.23 -2.09
N TYR A 113 12.61 10.98 -1.72
CA TYR A 113 11.46 11.25 -2.58
C TYR A 113 11.46 12.70 -3.08
N THR A 114 11.59 13.68 -2.18
CA THR A 114 11.55 15.10 -2.56
C THR A 114 12.68 15.49 -3.54
N GLN A 115 13.87 14.93 -3.35
CA GLN A 115 15.01 15.17 -4.21
C GLN A 115 14.84 14.51 -5.59
N LEU A 116 14.33 13.27 -5.61
CA LEU A 116 14.08 12.53 -6.84
C LEU A 116 12.96 13.19 -7.65
N GLU A 117 11.86 13.56 -7.02
CA GLU A 117 10.73 14.25 -7.66
C GLU A 117 11.19 15.52 -8.39
N GLN A 118 11.97 16.37 -7.73
CA GLN A 118 12.50 17.61 -8.33
C GLN A 118 13.48 17.35 -9.48
N GLY A 119 14.25 16.26 -9.42
CA GLY A 119 15.29 15.97 -10.40
C GLY A 119 14.81 15.22 -11.65
N ILE A 120 14.01 14.16 -11.47
CA ILE A 120 13.64 13.23 -12.55
C ILE A 120 12.14 13.22 -12.85
N GLY A 121 11.32 13.93 -12.07
CA GLY A 121 9.88 14.01 -12.23
C GLY A 121 9.12 12.84 -11.59
N LEU A 122 7.85 13.08 -11.29
CA LEU A 122 7.03 12.23 -10.43
C LEU A 122 6.85 10.79 -10.93
N LYS A 123 6.47 10.61 -12.20
CA LYS A 123 6.29 9.27 -12.83
C LYS A 123 7.56 8.41 -12.74
N LYS A 124 8.74 9.02 -12.87
CA LYS A 124 10.03 8.29 -12.78
C LYS A 124 10.43 8.03 -11.33
N THR A 125 10.16 8.95 -10.41
CA THR A 125 10.42 8.75 -8.97
C THR A 125 9.66 7.55 -8.41
N ALA A 126 8.37 7.41 -8.72
CA ALA A 126 7.60 6.23 -8.32
C ALA A 126 8.18 4.93 -8.91
N PHE A 127 8.66 4.95 -10.17
CA PHE A 127 9.34 3.79 -10.77
C PHE A 127 10.63 3.41 -10.03
N VAL A 128 11.44 4.40 -9.66
CA VAL A 128 12.67 4.20 -8.89
C VAL A 128 12.36 3.62 -7.51
N GLY A 129 11.37 4.17 -6.80
CA GLY A 129 10.93 3.66 -5.50
C GLY A 129 10.50 2.19 -5.57
N MET A 130 9.67 1.84 -6.56
CA MET A 130 9.23 0.45 -6.79
C MET A 130 10.40 -0.47 -7.18
N SER A 131 11.38 0.02 -7.94
CA SER A 131 12.57 -0.74 -8.31
C SER A 131 13.46 -1.04 -7.11
N ILE A 132 13.72 -0.03 -6.27
CA ILE A 132 14.48 -0.20 -5.00
C ILE A 132 13.75 -1.21 -4.10
N GLN A 133 12.42 -1.12 -4.02
CA GLN A 133 11.62 -2.07 -3.26
C GLN A 133 11.77 -3.51 -3.77
N GLN A 134 11.73 -3.71 -5.09
CA GLN A 134 11.89 -5.03 -5.69
C GLN A 134 13.30 -5.60 -5.48
N MET A 135 14.33 -4.78 -5.58
CA MET A 135 15.72 -5.18 -5.28
C MET A 135 15.89 -5.59 -3.82
N SER A 136 15.24 -4.87 -2.90
CA SER A 136 15.29 -5.16 -1.46
C SER A 136 14.63 -6.51 -1.13
N ASN A 137 13.54 -6.86 -1.83
CA ASN A 137 12.88 -8.14 -1.67
C ASN A 137 13.74 -9.34 -2.09
N VAL A 138 14.73 -9.16 -2.96
CA VAL A 138 15.66 -10.23 -3.34
C VAL A 138 16.44 -10.75 -2.13
N PHE A 139 16.83 -9.87 -1.20
CA PHE A 139 17.45 -10.28 0.07
C PHE A 139 16.53 -11.17 0.91
N CYS A 140 15.23 -10.88 0.90
CA CYS A 140 14.21 -11.68 1.58
C CYS A 140 13.96 -13.03 0.89
N ILE A 141 14.23 -13.16 -0.41
CA ILE A 141 14.20 -14.46 -1.09
C ILE A 141 15.41 -15.29 -0.65
N PHE A 142 16.61 -14.69 -0.71
CA PHE A 142 17.84 -15.38 -0.32
C PHE A 142 17.83 -15.82 1.14
N SER A 143 17.20 -15.07 2.03
CA SER A 143 17.07 -15.48 3.44
C SER A 143 16.30 -16.79 3.61
N LEU A 144 15.31 -17.09 2.76
CA LEU A 144 14.53 -18.33 2.85
C LEU A 144 15.36 -19.58 2.52
N PHE A 145 16.41 -19.43 1.71
CA PHE A 145 17.31 -20.52 1.32
C PHE A 145 18.60 -20.55 2.15
N ALA A 146 18.83 -19.56 3.00
CA ALA A 146 20.00 -19.49 3.85
C ALA A 146 19.92 -20.49 5.01
N ALA A 147 21.09 -20.94 5.49
CA ALA A 147 21.17 -21.82 6.65
C ALA A 147 20.56 -21.16 7.90
N GLY A 148 19.80 -21.96 8.67
CA GLY A 148 19.11 -21.50 9.87
C GLY A 148 17.69 -20.98 9.64
N THR A 149 17.14 -21.18 8.45
CA THR A 149 15.73 -20.87 8.18
C THR A 149 14.80 -21.83 8.95
N LEU A 150 13.73 -21.29 9.54
CA LEU A 150 12.62 -22.09 10.08
C LEU A 150 11.68 -22.57 8.98
N PHE A 151 11.83 -22.07 7.76
CA PHE A 151 10.94 -22.35 6.64
C PHE A 151 11.08 -23.80 6.17
N ALA A 152 10.08 -24.62 6.50
CA ALA A 152 10.02 -26.03 6.14
C ALA A 152 8.60 -26.38 5.64
N PRO A 153 8.20 -25.90 4.45
CA PRO A 153 6.82 -26.04 3.96
C PRO A 153 6.45 -27.52 3.72
N GLY A 154 7.41 -28.34 3.29
CA GLY A 154 7.20 -29.77 3.05
C GLY A 154 6.94 -30.57 4.33
N GLU A 155 7.65 -30.26 5.41
CA GLU A 155 7.40 -30.88 6.72
C GLU A 155 6.07 -30.43 7.32
N TYR A 156 5.74 -29.15 7.14
CA TYR A 156 4.47 -28.59 7.60
C TYR A 156 3.28 -29.27 6.90
N TRP A 157 3.29 -29.35 5.57
CA TRP A 157 2.17 -29.91 4.82
C TRP A 157 2.07 -31.44 4.95
N SER A 158 3.19 -32.14 5.11
CA SER A 158 3.18 -33.59 5.33
C SER A 158 2.63 -33.99 6.70
N SER A 159 2.78 -33.12 7.71
CA SER A 159 2.23 -33.31 9.06
C SER A 159 0.85 -32.64 9.25
N PHE A 160 0.31 -32.00 8.20
CA PHE A 160 -0.95 -31.27 8.29
C PHE A 160 -2.13 -32.23 8.46
N THR A 161 -2.83 -32.11 9.59
CA THR A 161 -4.11 -32.78 9.85
C THR A 161 -5.09 -31.73 10.38
N ALA A 162 -6.35 -31.74 9.96
CA ALA A 162 -7.33 -30.73 10.37
C ALA A 162 -7.49 -30.67 11.90
N GLU A 163 -7.37 -31.82 12.58
CA GLU A 163 -7.42 -31.93 14.04
C GLU A 163 -6.21 -31.26 14.71
N SER A 164 -4.99 -31.50 14.21
CA SER A 164 -3.77 -30.90 14.75
C SER A 164 -3.70 -29.39 14.48
N TRP A 165 -4.15 -28.96 13.30
CA TRP A 165 -4.30 -27.53 12.99
C TRP A 165 -5.31 -26.86 13.94
N LEU A 166 -6.49 -27.45 14.13
CA LEU A 166 -7.54 -26.86 14.98
C LEU A 166 -7.11 -26.82 16.45
N SER A 167 -6.42 -27.86 16.94
CA SER A 167 -5.88 -27.87 18.30
C SER A 167 -4.81 -26.79 18.48
N ASN A 168 -3.88 -26.64 17.52
CA ASN A 168 -2.83 -25.63 17.56
C ASN A 168 -3.43 -24.22 17.51
N PHE A 169 -4.36 -23.97 16.58
CA PHE A 169 -5.09 -22.71 16.46
C PHE A 169 -5.82 -22.37 17.77
N ARG A 170 -6.60 -23.32 18.32
CA ARG A 170 -7.32 -23.13 19.59
C ARG A 170 -6.38 -22.87 20.76
N SER A 171 -5.22 -23.53 20.79
CA SER A 171 -4.22 -23.33 21.85
C SER A 171 -3.61 -21.92 21.82
N THR A 172 -3.44 -21.32 20.64
CA THR A 172 -2.98 -19.93 20.48
C THR A 172 -3.94 -18.93 21.11
N PHE A 173 -5.25 -19.21 21.06
CA PHE A 173 -6.30 -18.37 21.68
C PHE A 173 -6.65 -18.75 23.11
N SER A 174 -6.09 -19.84 23.65
CA SER A 174 -6.38 -20.26 25.01
C SER A 174 -5.73 -19.30 26.03
N ILE A 175 -6.56 -18.76 26.94
CA ILE A 175 -6.21 -17.71 27.91
C ILE A 175 -5.22 -18.17 29.00
N GLU A 176 -4.82 -19.44 29.03
CA GLU A 176 -3.88 -19.98 30.03
C GLU A 176 -2.52 -19.26 30.07
N ARG A 177 -2.12 -18.58 29.00
CA ARG A 177 -0.89 -17.78 28.97
C ARG A 177 -1.03 -16.42 29.67
N ALA A 178 -2.24 -15.84 29.73
CA ALA A 178 -2.50 -14.58 30.45
C ALA A 178 -2.60 -14.78 31.97
N ALA A 179 -2.98 -15.98 32.42
CA ALA A 179 -3.07 -16.33 33.85
C ALA A 179 -1.70 -16.68 34.48
N LYS A 180 -0.63 -16.77 33.69
CA LYS A 180 0.76 -16.99 34.15
C LYS A 180 1.59 -15.69 34.19
N ILE A 181 0.97 -14.52 34.14
CA ILE A 181 1.66 -13.28 34.53
C ILE A 181 1.69 -13.28 36.07
N PRO A 182 2.85 -13.41 36.72
CA PRO A 182 2.91 -13.27 38.17
C PRO A 182 2.57 -11.81 38.49
N LEU A 183 1.39 -11.58 39.06
CA LEU A 183 0.98 -10.28 39.62
C LEU A 183 1.72 -9.95 40.93
N ASN A 184 2.73 -10.73 41.29
CA ASN A 184 3.59 -10.49 42.43
C ASN A 184 5.02 -10.32 41.91
N GLY A 185 5.53 -9.09 41.97
CA GLY A 185 6.88 -8.76 41.56
C GLY A 185 7.94 -9.53 42.36
N THR A 186 9.16 -9.47 41.82
CA THR A 186 10.42 -10.07 42.35
C THR A 186 10.69 -11.53 41.98
N GLU A 187 10.75 -11.81 40.68
CA GLU A 187 11.83 -12.65 40.16
C GLU A 187 12.55 -11.83 39.09
N VAL A 188 13.61 -11.13 39.51
CA VAL A 188 14.68 -10.75 38.58
C VAL A 188 15.30 -12.07 38.16
N SER A 189 14.74 -12.65 37.09
CA SER A 189 15.47 -13.64 36.31
C SER A 189 16.63 -12.88 35.69
N ASP A 190 17.84 -13.28 36.04
CA ASP A 190 19.10 -12.62 35.73
C ASP A 190 19.11 -12.01 34.31
N GLU A 191 19.21 -10.67 34.24
CA GLU A 191 19.31 -9.92 32.97
C GLU A 191 20.58 -10.29 32.17
N ASP A 192 21.52 -11.02 32.76
CA ASP A 192 22.72 -11.54 32.10
C ASP A 192 22.45 -12.71 31.14
N ASP A 193 21.29 -13.39 31.21
CA ASP A 193 21.05 -14.63 30.47
C ASP A 193 20.31 -14.47 29.12
N LEU A 194 19.90 -13.25 28.74
CA LEU A 194 19.30 -12.99 27.41
C LEU A 194 20.35 -12.60 26.35
N MET A 195 21.50 -12.06 26.80
CA MET A 195 22.68 -11.86 25.96
C MET A 195 23.57 -13.12 25.89
N SER A 196 23.39 -14.10 26.79
CA SER A 196 24.19 -15.33 26.87
C SER A 196 23.87 -16.37 25.78
N GLY A 197 22.75 -16.23 25.05
CA GLY A 197 22.33 -17.15 23.99
C GLY A 197 22.88 -16.86 22.59
N ILE A 198 23.59 -15.74 22.40
CA ILE A 198 24.00 -15.23 21.09
C ILE A 198 25.53 -15.27 21.00
N ASP A 199 26.04 -16.23 20.24
CA ASP A 199 27.46 -16.26 19.90
C ASP A 199 27.68 -15.40 18.64
N TRP A 200 28.10 -14.16 18.86
CA TRP A 200 28.43 -13.20 17.80
C TRP A 200 29.62 -13.62 16.94
N TYR A 201 30.55 -14.42 17.47
CA TYR A 201 31.72 -14.87 16.73
C TYR A 201 31.35 -15.98 15.75
N SER A 202 30.51 -16.94 16.17
CA SER A 202 30.02 -18.00 15.28
C SER A 202 28.71 -17.68 14.55
N PHE A 203 28.10 -16.52 14.84
CA PHE A 203 26.82 -16.06 14.29
C PHE A 203 25.69 -17.08 14.51
N LYS A 204 25.59 -17.61 15.75
CA LYS A 204 24.58 -18.58 16.17
C LYS A 204 23.76 -18.12 17.38
N VAL A 205 22.43 -18.29 17.30
CA VAL A 205 21.52 -18.19 18.45
C VAL A 205 21.23 -19.61 18.91
N HIS A 206 21.43 -19.92 20.18
CA HIS A 206 21.14 -21.25 20.76
C HIS A 206 21.74 -22.43 19.94
N GLY A 207 22.91 -22.24 19.34
CA GLY A 207 23.58 -23.25 18.51
C GLY A 207 23.10 -23.36 17.05
N HIS A 208 22.06 -22.62 16.67
CA HIS A 208 21.53 -22.54 15.30
C HIS A 208 22.05 -21.30 14.56
N PRO A 209 22.46 -21.41 13.28
CA PRO A 209 22.98 -20.27 12.52
C PRO A 209 21.91 -19.20 12.31
N MET A 210 22.28 -17.91 12.40
CA MET A 210 21.34 -16.79 12.27
C MET A 210 21.32 -16.12 10.88
N TYR A 211 22.02 -16.69 9.89
CA TYR A 211 22.19 -16.05 8.57
C TYR A 211 20.86 -15.74 7.89
N SER A 212 19.92 -16.68 7.93
CA SER A 212 18.57 -16.50 7.39
C SER A 212 17.85 -15.31 8.01
N ILE A 213 17.72 -15.28 9.34
CA ILE A 213 16.92 -14.25 10.01
C ILE A 213 17.53 -12.86 9.91
N PHE A 214 18.86 -12.72 9.96
CA PHE A 214 19.51 -11.42 9.75
C PHE A 214 19.38 -10.92 8.32
N LEU A 215 19.58 -11.77 7.31
CA LEU A 215 19.37 -11.39 5.90
C LEU A 215 17.93 -10.94 5.66
N PHE A 216 16.95 -11.61 6.28
CA PHE A 216 15.55 -11.23 6.24
C PHE A 216 15.35 -9.82 6.81
N PHE A 217 15.81 -9.55 8.03
CA PHE A 217 15.63 -8.23 8.65
C PHE A 217 16.41 -7.11 7.95
N ILE A 218 17.60 -7.39 7.40
CA ILE A 218 18.34 -6.43 6.58
C ILE A 218 17.52 -6.09 5.32
N GLY A 219 16.99 -7.09 4.63
CA GLY A 219 16.13 -6.88 3.46
C GLY A 219 14.90 -6.04 3.77
N VAL A 220 14.19 -6.37 4.85
CA VAL A 220 13.02 -5.61 5.32
C VAL A 220 13.39 -4.17 5.73
N THR A 221 14.56 -3.97 6.33
CA THR A 221 15.06 -2.66 6.74
C THR A 221 15.38 -1.78 5.54
N VAL A 222 16.15 -2.30 4.58
CA VAL A 222 16.52 -1.58 3.34
C VAL A 222 15.29 -1.29 2.47
N ALA A 223 14.33 -2.21 2.44
CA ALA A 223 13.05 -2.03 1.72
C ALA A 223 12.30 -0.75 2.13
N ARG A 224 12.47 -0.25 3.37
CA ARG A 224 11.79 0.96 3.84
C ARG A 224 12.06 2.19 2.97
N VAL A 225 13.26 2.30 2.42
CA VAL A 225 13.60 3.39 1.51
C VAL A 225 12.71 3.33 0.26
N GLY A 226 12.62 2.15 -0.37
CA GLY A 226 11.82 1.94 -1.58
C GLY A 226 10.31 2.13 -1.35
N VAL A 227 9.78 1.55 -0.26
CA VAL A 227 8.36 1.70 0.11
C VAL A 227 7.98 3.16 0.26
N TRP A 228 8.73 3.94 1.04
CA TRP A 228 8.38 5.34 1.30
C TRP A 228 8.45 6.20 0.04
N ILE A 229 9.46 5.98 -0.82
CA ILE A 229 9.55 6.70 -2.10
C ILE A 229 8.35 6.36 -3.00
N ALA A 230 8.01 5.08 -3.11
CA ALA A 230 6.91 4.63 -3.95
C ALA A 230 5.55 5.11 -3.43
N ASP A 231 5.30 5.00 -2.13
CA ASP A 231 4.04 5.39 -1.49
C ASP A 231 3.77 6.89 -1.65
N LEU A 232 4.77 7.73 -1.35
CA LEU A 232 4.66 9.18 -1.53
C LEU A 232 4.45 9.55 -3.01
N ALA A 233 5.23 8.96 -3.91
CA ALA A 233 5.15 9.29 -5.33
C ALA A 233 3.84 8.83 -5.98
N ILE A 234 3.35 7.63 -5.68
CA ILE A 234 2.06 7.16 -6.21
C ILE A 234 0.90 7.95 -5.60
N THR A 235 0.97 8.27 -4.31
CA THR A 235 -0.03 9.11 -3.65
C THR A 235 -0.09 10.50 -4.28
N GLN A 236 1.05 11.14 -4.51
CA GLN A 236 1.11 12.43 -5.21
C GLN A 236 0.56 12.29 -6.64
N LEU A 237 0.89 11.20 -7.33
CA LEU A 237 0.39 10.94 -8.68
C LEU A 237 -1.13 10.79 -8.71
N MET A 238 -1.72 10.18 -7.69
CA MET A 238 -3.18 10.15 -7.50
C MET A 238 -3.76 11.53 -7.19
N GLN A 239 -3.05 12.40 -6.48
CA GLN A 239 -3.53 13.76 -6.20
C GLN A 239 -3.56 14.62 -7.48
N GLU A 240 -2.55 14.48 -8.34
CA GLU A 240 -2.41 15.26 -9.58
C GLU A 240 -3.33 14.79 -10.71
N ASN A 241 -3.56 13.47 -10.82
CA ASN A 241 -4.32 12.90 -11.94
C ASN A 241 -5.83 12.75 -11.67
N VAL A 242 -6.28 12.99 -10.43
CA VAL A 242 -7.70 12.86 -10.07
C VAL A 242 -8.33 14.25 -9.88
N LEU A 243 -9.46 14.44 -10.56
CA LEU A 243 -10.28 15.65 -10.48
C LEU A 243 -10.66 15.99 -9.04
N GLU A 244 -10.62 17.28 -8.69
CA GLU A 244 -10.86 17.74 -7.32
C GLU A 244 -12.24 17.35 -6.77
N THR A 245 -13.25 17.29 -7.64
CA THR A 245 -14.63 16.90 -7.29
C THR A 245 -14.76 15.43 -6.92
N GLU A 246 -13.90 14.57 -7.45
CA GLU A 246 -13.95 13.11 -7.27
C GLU A 246 -12.82 12.58 -6.36
N ARG A 247 -11.81 13.42 -6.07
CA ARG A 247 -10.60 13.05 -5.32
C ARG A 247 -10.91 12.35 -4.00
N LEU A 248 -11.81 12.92 -3.20
CA LEU A 248 -12.16 12.33 -1.90
C LEU A 248 -12.76 10.92 -2.05
N THR A 249 -13.62 10.72 -3.04
CA THR A 249 -14.26 9.43 -3.35
C THR A 249 -13.22 8.40 -3.78
N VAL A 250 -12.33 8.78 -4.71
CA VAL A 250 -11.27 7.91 -5.23
C VAL A 250 -10.29 7.50 -4.12
N PHE A 251 -9.86 8.46 -3.29
CA PHE A 251 -9.00 8.18 -2.13
C PHE A 251 -9.72 7.31 -1.08
N GLY A 252 -11.02 7.50 -0.88
CA GLY A 252 -11.84 6.68 0.00
C GLY A 252 -11.87 5.21 -0.44
N VAL A 253 -12.15 4.97 -1.74
CA VAL A 253 -12.14 3.61 -2.32
C VAL A 253 -10.75 2.99 -2.24
N HIS A 254 -9.71 3.73 -2.63
CA HIS A 254 -8.34 3.26 -2.57
C HIS A 254 -7.96 2.82 -1.16
N ASN A 255 -8.22 3.67 -0.15
CA ASN A 255 -7.94 3.33 1.24
C ASN A 255 -8.72 2.08 1.69
N ALA A 256 -9.98 1.92 1.30
CA ALA A 256 -10.75 0.71 1.61
C ALA A 256 -10.10 -0.56 1.02
N ILE A 257 -9.56 -0.49 -0.21
CA ILE A 257 -8.84 -1.61 -0.85
C ILE A 257 -7.52 -1.88 -0.11
N CYS A 258 -6.76 -0.85 0.28
CA CYS A 258 -5.54 -1.01 1.08
C CYS A 258 -5.83 -1.69 2.43
N GLN A 259 -6.88 -1.27 3.12
CA GLN A 259 -7.30 -1.89 4.38
C GLN A 259 -7.78 -3.33 4.17
N PHE A 260 -8.51 -3.61 3.08
CA PHE A 260 -8.90 -4.97 2.74
C PHE A 260 -7.68 -5.90 2.60
N PHE A 261 -6.65 -5.47 1.86
CA PHE A 261 -5.41 -6.24 1.71
C PHE A 261 -4.63 -6.37 3.03
N SER A 262 -4.59 -5.31 3.85
CA SER A 262 -3.96 -5.35 5.17
C SER A 262 -4.64 -6.36 6.09
N LEU A 263 -5.97 -6.36 6.12
CA LEU A 263 -6.77 -7.31 6.89
C LEU A 263 -6.63 -8.74 6.35
N LEU A 264 -6.59 -8.92 5.03
CA LEU A 264 -6.42 -10.23 4.41
C LEU A 264 -5.08 -10.86 4.83
N LYS A 265 -4.00 -10.07 4.88
CA LYS A 265 -2.70 -10.49 5.43
C LYS A 265 -2.83 -10.92 6.88
N ASP A 266 -3.46 -10.09 7.72
CA ASP A 266 -3.56 -10.39 9.16
C ASP A 266 -4.40 -11.64 9.43
N ILE A 267 -5.52 -11.81 8.71
CA ILE A 267 -6.35 -13.02 8.76
C ILE A 267 -5.53 -14.25 8.34
N LEU A 268 -4.76 -14.16 7.25
CA LEU A 268 -3.91 -15.25 6.78
C LEU A 268 -2.92 -15.71 7.86
N VAL A 269 -2.25 -14.77 8.53
CA VAL A 269 -1.28 -15.08 9.59
C VAL A 269 -1.97 -15.62 10.86
N ILE A 270 -3.17 -15.12 11.18
CA ILE A 270 -3.97 -15.64 12.30
C ILE A 270 -4.38 -17.09 12.07
N LEU A 271 -4.82 -17.44 10.85
CA LEU A 271 -5.23 -18.80 10.50
C LEU A 271 -4.08 -19.81 10.59
N PHE A 272 -2.85 -19.35 10.44
CA PHE A 272 -1.65 -20.20 10.37
C PHE A 272 -0.52 -19.64 11.26
N PRO A 273 -0.61 -19.83 12.59
CA PRO A 273 0.30 -19.21 13.56
C PRO A 273 1.69 -19.88 13.65
N ASP A 274 1.96 -20.94 12.88
CA ASP A 274 3.21 -21.71 12.96
C ASP A 274 4.36 -20.99 12.20
N PRO A 275 5.54 -20.75 12.81
CA PRO A 275 6.67 -20.14 12.13
C PRO A 275 7.19 -20.96 10.93
N LYS A 276 6.92 -22.28 10.86
CA LYS A 276 7.38 -23.14 9.76
C LYS A 276 6.78 -22.77 8.40
N ILE A 277 5.55 -22.26 8.38
CA ILE A 277 4.85 -21.84 7.16
C ILE A 277 5.08 -20.36 6.84
N PHE A 278 5.68 -19.59 7.74
CA PHE A 278 5.89 -18.14 7.58
C PHE A 278 6.63 -17.78 6.29
N GLY A 279 7.64 -18.56 5.89
CA GLY A 279 8.35 -18.34 4.64
C GLY A 279 7.46 -18.42 3.39
N ALA A 280 6.36 -19.17 3.42
CA ALA A 280 5.38 -19.18 2.33
C ALA A 280 4.62 -17.84 2.26
N PHE A 281 4.33 -17.21 3.41
CA PHE A 281 3.73 -15.87 3.45
C PHE A 281 4.70 -14.80 2.98
N VAL A 282 6.00 -14.96 3.23
CA VAL A 282 7.04 -14.11 2.64
C VAL A 282 7.03 -14.23 1.11
N LEU A 283 7.01 -15.45 0.55
CA LEU A 283 6.92 -15.65 -0.91
C LEU A 283 5.63 -15.05 -1.49
N LEU A 284 4.49 -15.28 -0.85
CA LEU A 284 3.21 -14.75 -1.28
C LEU A 284 3.20 -13.21 -1.25
N SER A 285 3.80 -12.60 -0.22
CA SER A 285 3.97 -11.14 -0.13
C SER A 285 4.86 -10.61 -1.25
N ILE A 286 5.97 -11.29 -1.57
CA ILE A 286 6.85 -10.91 -2.67
C ILE A 286 6.13 -11.01 -4.01
N MET A 287 5.28 -12.02 -4.21
CA MET A 287 4.43 -12.11 -5.40
C MET A 287 3.45 -10.94 -5.49
N SER A 288 2.83 -10.53 -4.38
CA SER A 288 1.95 -9.36 -4.32
C SER A 288 2.70 -8.06 -4.64
N VAL A 289 3.90 -7.87 -4.08
CA VAL A 289 4.75 -6.70 -4.37
C VAL A 289 5.25 -6.70 -5.82
N MET A 290 5.54 -7.86 -6.40
CA MET A 290 5.85 -7.98 -7.82
C MET A 290 4.64 -7.62 -8.69
N ALA A 291 3.44 -8.09 -8.32
CA ALA A 291 2.21 -7.71 -9.00
C ALA A 291 1.95 -6.20 -8.91
N ALA A 292 2.24 -5.57 -7.77
CA ALA A 292 2.21 -4.12 -7.61
C ALA A 292 3.14 -3.41 -8.60
N TYR A 293 4.37 -3.90 -8.74
CA TYR A 293 5.34 -3.34 -9.69
C TYR A 293 4.88 -3.49 -11.14
N LEU A 294 4.33 -4.64 -11.51
CA LEU A 294 3.76 -4.87 -12.84
C LEU A 294 2.56 -3.96 -13.13
N HIS A 295 1.68 -3.73 -12.14
CA HIS A 295 0.58 -2.77 -12.26
C HIS A 295 1.08 -1.35 -12.48
N TYR A 296 2.17 -0.96 -11.81
CA TYR A 296 2.79 0.34 -12.01
C TYR A 296 3.45 0.48 -13.40
N ILE A 297 4.15 -0.56 -13.86
CA ILE A 297 4.70 -0.61 -15.23
C ILE A 297 3.57 -0.51 -16.27
N TYR A 298 2.47 -1.23 -16.06
CA TYR A 298 1.30 -1.17 -16.93
C TYR A 298 0.71 0.25 -16.97
N TYR A 299 0.59 0.92 -15.82
CA TYR A 299 0.18 2.32 -15.75
C TYR A 299 1.12 3.25 -16.55
N MET A 300 2.44 3.08 -16.39
CA MET A 300 3.42 3.87 -17.16
C MET A 300 3.32 3.63 -18.66
N TRP A 301 3.13 2.38 -19.08
CA TRP A 301 2.97 2.04 -20.49
C TRP A 301 1.69 2.66 -21.07
N ARG A 302 0.58 2.57 -20.33
CA ARG A 302 -0.70 3.16 -20.73
C ARG A 302 -0.65 4.68 -20.81
N THR A 303 0.02 5.35 -19.88
CA THR A 303 0.08 6.82 -19.85
C THR A 303 1.01 7.40 -20.91
N ARG A 304 2.11 6.73 -21.27
CA ARG A 304 2.95 7.16 -22.40
C ARG A 304 2.16 7.30 -23.70
N GLY A 305 1.30 6.32 -24.01
CA GLY A 305 0.47 6.38 -25.20
C GLY A 305 -0.59 7.50 -25.17
N LEU A 306 -1.00 7.97 -23.99
CA LEU A 306 -1.90 9.11 -23.83
C LEU A 306 -1.15 10.43 -24.00
N ASP A 307 0.04 10.54 -23.37
CA ASP A 307 0.91 11.72 -23.48
C ASP A 307 1.28 11.97 -24.96
N ASP A 308 1.59 10.91 -25.73
CA ASP A 308 1.89 10.99 -27.16
C ASP A 308 0.69 11.48 -28.00
N VAL A 309 -0.53 10.99 -27.68
CA VAL A 309 -1.76 11.38 -28.39
C VAL A 309 -2.16 12.82 -28.08
N GLU A 310 -2.06 13.25 -26.83
CA GLU A 310 -2.35 14.64 -26.44
C GLU A 310 -1.36 15.62 -27.07
N THR A 311 -0.07 15.24 -27.15
CA THR A 311 0.95 16.06 -27.82
C THR A 311 0.64 16.22 -29.30
N VAL A 312 0.32 15.12 -30.00
CA VAL A 312 -0.06 15.17 -31.42
C VAL A 312 -1.36 15.97 -31.63
N ALA A 313 -2.35 15.81 -30.76
CA ALA A 313 -3.62 16.55 -30.85
C ALA A 313 -3.42 18.06 -30.65
N SER A 314 -2.57 18.46 -29.69
CA SER A 314 -2.19 19.86 -29.48
C SER A 314 -1.46 20.42 -30.70
N ASP A 315 -0.47 19.69 -31.22
CA ASP A 315 0.30 20.11 -32.41
C ASP A 315 -0.62 20.28 -33.63
N THR A 316 -1.61 19.39 -33.83
CA THR A 316 -2.60 19.54 -34.91
C THR A 316 -3.55 20.71 -34.69
N ALA A 317 -4.00 20.95 -33.45
CA ALA A 317 -4.88 22.07 -33.15
C ALA A 317 -4.16 23.42 -33.35
N ASP A 318 -2.88 23.51 -32.97
CA ASP A 318 -2.06 24.69 -33.21
C ASP A 318 -1.83 24.93 -34.71
N LEU A 319 -1.65 23.86 -35.51
CA LEU A 319 -1.54 23.97 -36.97
C LEU A 319 -2.83 24.46 -37.63
N ASP A 320 -3.99 23.94 -37.23
CA ASP A 320 -5.30 24.37 -37.74
C ASP A 320 -5.58 25.84 -37.38
N VAL A 321 -5.22 26.27 -36.16
CA VAL A 321 -5.32 27.67 -35.72
C VAL A 321 -4.38 28.58 -36.51
N ILE A 322 -3.16 28.12 -36.82
CA ILE A 322 -2.20 28.86 -37.65
C ILE A 322 -2.68 28.96 -39.10
N GLU A 323 -3.35 27.93 -39.64
CA GLU A 323 -3.89 27.94 -41.01
C GLU A 323 -5.10 28.90 -41.13
N GLU A 324 -5.99 28.97 -40.12
CA GLU A 324 -7.06 29.98 -40.04
C GLU A 324 -6.51 31.42 -39.92
N LEU A 325 -5.38 31.62 -39.23
CA LEU A 325 -4.74 32.93 -39.07
C LEU A 325 -3.94 33.36 -40.31
N LYS A 326 -3.65 32.46 -41.23
CA LYS A 326 -2.80 32.68 -42.40
C LYS A 326 -3.61 32.78 -43.68
N ILE A 327 -4.75 33.49 -43.64
CA ILE A 327 -5.40 34.06 -44.82
C ILE A 327 -4.59 35.30 -45.24
N PRO A 328 -3.73 35.26 -46.29
CA PRO A 328 -2.89 36.39 -46.65
C PRO A 328 -3.35 37.04 -47.96
N ASP A 329 -3.47 38.36 -47.91
CA ASP A 329 -2.92 39.27 -48.91
C ASP A 329 -3.33 39.10 -50.39
N ASP A 330 -4.63 39.09 -50.66
CA ASP A 330 -5.17 39.71 -51.88
C ASP A 330 -5.79 41.07 -51.50
N VAL A 331 -5.05 42.19 -51.67
CA VAL A 331 -5.10 43.01 -52.91
C VAL A 331 -6.51 43.61 -53.05
N LEU A 332 -6.85 44.80 -52.51
CA LEU A 332 -6.24 46.11 -52.77
C LEU A 332 -5.76 46.27 -54.22
N ILE A 333 -6.67 46.39 -55.19
CA ILE A 333 -6.50 47.38 -56.26
C ILE A 333 -7.82 48.12 -56.47
N SER A 334 -7.80 49.39 -56.08
CA SER A 334 -8.78 50.41 -56.44
C SER A 334 -8.47 50.99 -57.83
N ARG A 335 -9.52 51.07 -58.67
CA ARG A 335 -9.81 52.09 -59.70
C ARG A 335 -8.93 52.13 -60.97
N PRO A 336 -9.38 52.73 -62.10
CA PRO A 336 -10.38 53.80 -62.29
C PRO A 336 -11.86 53.38 -62.25
#